data_AF-A0A6P0S054-F1
#
_entry.id   AF-A0A6P0S054-F1
#
_cell.length_a   1.000
_cell.length_b   1.000
_cell.length_c   1.000
_cell.angle_alpha   90.00
_cell.angle_beta   90.00
_cell.angle_gamma   90.00
#
_symmetry.space_group_name_H-M   'P 1'
#
loop_
_entity.id
_entity.type
_entity.pdbx_description
1 polymer ?
#
loop_
_entity_poly.entity_id
_entity_poly.type
_entity_poly.pdbx_seq_one_letter_code
_entity_poly.pdbx_strand_id
1 'polypeptide(L)'
;IPKVLGLGDRGTAIETDWQGNLKNKTLSLNTWRAEALAGMIPIPVFNATFVDNGYRFLISPMTFIQPRNEQKYQDFNNLYGKDNCDINVTTAARLSATFPYVTPICRNLYPRNHEGKEYNYHVADGGYFDNSGVFTTVEWLDKVVLKNLKELKLQKVVILQINAFRPSASTNNNPITKRGWLMSLAGPLLATLKVRSSTQTERNNLEIQVLQEKWKQWIDIEHVKVDPPKLGYSDFSNNKKSKSLRNYWKLFVNSKGEYEPPLSWKLSEFEKEMIKLAWEKIKYEVAGDIKSRL
;
A
#
# COMPACT_ATOMS: atom_id res chain seq x y z
N ILE A 1 22.01 3.02 5.07
CA ILE A 1 20.72 2.32 4.84
C ILE A 1 19.80 2.54 6.05
N PRO A 2 18.52 2.87 5.84
CA PRO A 2 17.54 2.90 6.92
C PRO A 2 17.48 1.53 7.60
N LYS A 3 17.85 1.48 8.87
CA LYS A 3 17.71 0.30 9.72
C LYS A 3 17.16 0.75 11.05
N VAL A 4 16.22 -0.04 11.57
CA VAL A 4 15.48 0.25 12.80
C VAL A 4 16.44 0.35 13.99
N LEU A 5 16.28 1.39 14.82
CA LEU A 5 17.13 1.63 15.97
C LEU A 5 16.41 1.23 17.25
N GLY A 6 16.80 0.05 17.74
CA GLY A 6 16.36 -0.52 19.00
C GLY A 6 16.26 -2.03 18.84
N LEU A 7 17.22 -2.78 19.40
CA LEU A 7 16.98 -4.16 19.79
C LEU A 7 15.80 -4.13 20.77
N GLY A 8 14.57 -4.21 20.26
CA GLY A 8 13.34 -4.25 21.05
C GLY A 8 12.29 -3.14 20.85
N ASP A 9 12.38 -2.26 19.84
CA ASP A 9 11.25 -1.35 19.56
C ASP A 9 10.08 -2.04 18.82
N ARG A 10 8.89 -1.42 18.85
CA ARG A 10 7.66 -1.97 18.21
C ARG A 10 7.82 -2.19 16.70
N GLY A 11 8.60 -1.33 16.03
CA GLY A 11 8.91 -1.46 14.62
C GLY A 11 9.82 -2.66 14.32
N THR A 12 10.88 -2.85 15.10
CA THR A 12 11.78 -4.01 14.99
C THR A 12 11.01 -5.31 15.24
N ALA A 13 10.12 -5.32 16.24
CA ALA A 13 9.31 -6.48 16.57
C ALA A 13 8.38 -6.88 15.42
N ILE A 14 7.69 -5.91 14.80
CA ILE A 14 6.82 -6.16 13.64
C ILE A 14 7.61 -6.63 12.42
N GLU A 15 8.75 -5.99 12.15
CA GLU A 15 9.61 -6.39 11.02
C GLU A 15 10.13 -7.82 11.20
N THR A 16 10.56 -8.18 12.41
CA THR A 16 11.05 -9.52 12.74
C THR A 16 9.94 -10.57 12.65
N ASP A 17 8.73 -10.26 13.17
CA ASP A 17 7.56 -11.14 13.08
C ASP A 17 7.21 -11.40 11.62
N TRP A 18 7.17 -10.35 10.78
CA TRP A 18 6.88 -10.51 9.36
C TRP A 18 7.97 -11.29 8.62
N GLN A 19 9.25 -11.00 8.89
CA GLN A 19 10.39 -11.75 8.37
C GLN A 19 10.31 -13.23 8.73
N GLY A 20 9.85 -13.57 9.94
CA GLY A 20 9.65 -14.94 10.40
C GLY A 20 8.62 -15.73 9.58
N ASN A 21 7.67 -15.05 8.95
CA ASN A 21 6.61 -15.65 8.11
C ASN A 21 7.02 -15.83 6.64
N LEU A 22 8.15 -15.28 6.21
CA LEU A 22 8.65 -15.46 4.84
C LEU A 22 9.32 -16.83 4.68
N LYS A 23 9.06 -17.49 3.53
CA LYS A 23 9.77 -18.73 3.15
C LYS A 23 11.28 -18.51 3.08
N ASN A 24 11.69 -17.38 2.52
CA ASN A 24 13.07 -16.93 2.50
C ASN A 24 13.19 -15.63 3.31
N LYS A 25 13.90 -15.71 4.44
CA LYS A 25 14.02 -14.62 5.42
C LYS A 25 15.06 -13.57 5.01
N THR A 26 15.92 -13.87 4.04
CA THR A 26 17.01 -12.98 3.61
C THR A 26 16.72 -12.32 2.27
N LEU A 27 15.45 -12.25 1.86
CA LEU A 27 15.05 -11.58 0.62
C LEU A 27 15.36 -10.09 0.68
N SER A 28 16.12 -9.63 -0.30
CA SER A 28 16.45 -8.21 -0.51
C SER A 28 15.84 -7.67 -1.80
N LEU A 29 15.85 -6.35 -1.96
CA LEU A 29 15.43 -5.73 -3.22
C LEU A 29 16.30 -6.20 -4.39
N ASN A 30 17.60 -6.41 -4.19
CA ASN A 30 18.46 -6.92 -5.25
C ASN A 30 18.09 -8.36 -5.65
N THR A 31 17.67 -9.20 -4.70
CA THR A 31 17.15 -10.55 -5.02
C THR A 31 15.89 -10.44 -5.88
N TRP A 32 14.93 -9.60 -5.46
CA TRP A 32 13.72 -9.33 -6.22
C TRP A 32 13.97 -8.65 -7.57
N ARG A 33 15.05 -7.89 -7.73
CA ARG A 33 15.44 -7.30 -9.02
C ARG A 33 15.69 -8.37 -10.05
N ALA A 34 16.47 -9.39 -9.70
CA ALA A 34 16.75 -10.50 -10.60
C ALA A 34 15.46 -11.25 -10.98
N GLU A 35 14.59 -11.52 -9.99
CA GLU A 35 13.32 -12.21 -10.22
C GLU A 35 12.34 -11.38 -11.06
N ALA A 36 12.27 -10.07 -10.84
CA ALA A 36 11.41 -9.16 -11.59
C ALA A 36 11.89 -9.00 -13.05
N LEU A 37 13.20 -8.88 -13.28
CA LEU A 37 13.78 -8.83 -14.62
C LEU A 37 13.57 -10.15 -15.39
N ALA A 38 13.56 -11.28 -14.68
CA ALA A 38 13.23 -12.59 -15.24
C ALA A 38 11.72 -12.81 -15.45
N GLY A 39 10.87 -11.85 -15.07
CA GLY A 39 9.42 -11.96 -15.18
C GLY A 39 8.77 -12.96 -14.22
N MET A 40 9.47 -13.38 -13.17
CA MET A 40 8.94 -14.34 -12.18
C MET A 40 8.02 -13.69 -11.15
N ILE A 41 8.25 -12.40 -10.86
CA ILE A 41 7.43 -11.59 -9.96
C ILE A 41 7.12 -10.23 -10.60
N PRO A 42 6.01 -9.56 -10.25
CA PRO A 42 5.80 -8.17 -10.63
C PRO A 42 6.84 -7.27 -9.95
N ILE A 43 7.06 -6.07 -10.50
CA ILE A 43 7.93 -5.05 -9.88
C ILE A 43 7.16 -4.41 -8.71
N PRO A 44 7.55 -4.66 -7.45
CA PRO A 44 6.92 -4.02 -6.31
C PRO A 44 7.44 -2.60 -6.15
N VAL A 45 6.55 -1.70 -5.70
CA VAL A 45 6.88 -0.33 -5.35
C VAL A 45 6.29 -0.04 -3.98
N PHE A 46 7.14 0.04 -2.98
CA PHE A 46 6.76 0.47 -1.65
C PHE A 46 6.91 1.98 -1.58
N ASN A 47 5.80 2.69 -1.41
CA ASN A 47 5.83 4.13 -1.19
C ASN A 47 6.00 4.42 0.30
N ALA A 48 6.77 5.44 0.60
CA ALA A 48 6.97 5.98 1.93
C ALA A 48 7.00 7.52 1.84
N THR A 49 7.10 8.19 2.99
CA THR A 49 7.15 9.66 3.03
C THR A 49 8.36 10.10 3.84
N PHE A 50 9.16 11.01 3.28
CA PHE A 50 10.18 11.69 4.09
C PHE A 50 9.53 12.69 5.02
N VAL A 51 9.81 12.56 6.32
CA VAL A 51 9.30 13.46 7.35
C VAL A 51 9.87 14.86 7.18
N ASP A 52 11.13 14.95 6.72
CA ASP A 52 11.91 16.18 6.68
C ASP A 52 11.33 17.23 5.70
N ASN A 53 10.73 16.78 4.59
CA ASN A 53 10.23 17.66 3.52
C ASN A 53 8.87 17.24 2.95
N GLY A 54 8.27 16.15 3.44
CA GLY A 54 7.00 15.60 2.95
C GLY A 54 7.10 14.96 1.56
N TYR A 55 8.31 14.75 1.03
CA TYR A 55 8.48 14.19 -0.30
C TYR A 55 8.14 12.70 -0.30
N ARG A 56 7.58 12.23 -1.40
CA ARG A 56 7.36 10.80 -1.60
C ARG A 56 8.71 10.10 -1.74
N PHE A 57 8.89 9.01 -1.01
CA PHE A 57 10.04 8.14 -1.15
C PHE A 57 9.59 6.81 -1.78
N LEU A 58 10.14 6.46 -2.94
CA LEU A 58 9.82 5.24 -3.67
C LEU A 58 10.92 4.20 -3.46
N ILE A 59 10.52 3.02 -3.01
CA ILE A 59 11.42 1.92 -2.71
C ILE A 59 11.02 0.75 -3.61
N SER A 60 11.87 0.44 -4.59
CA SER A 60 11.60 -0.58 -5.62
C SER A 60 12.90 -1.32 -6.00
N PRO A 61 12.83 -2.58 -6.45
CA PRO A 61 13.97 -3.30 -7.00
C PRO A 61 14.62 -2.64 -8.22
N MET A 62 14.02 -1.62 -8.84
CA MET A 62 14.62 -0.89 -9.95
C MET A 62 14.39 0.60 -9.81
N THR A 63 15.20 1.39 -10.53
CA THR A 63 15.00 2.84 -10.63
C THR A 63 13.65 3.09 -11.30
N PHE A 64 12.67 3.51 -10.50
CA PHE A 64 11.28 3.50 -10.94
C PHE A 64 10.96 4.71 -11.82
N ILE A 65 11.51 5.88 -11.48
CA ILE A 65 11.40 7.09 -12.29
C ILE A 65 12.73 7.85 -12.22
N GLN A 66 13.24 8.30 -13.37
CA GLN A 66 14.46 9.10 -13.41
C GLN A 66 14.26 10.46 -12.71
N PRO A 67 15.27 10.94 -11.96
CA PRO A 67 15.19 12.21 -11.28
C PRO A 67 15.19 13.34 -12.31
N ARG A 68 14.29 14.32 -12.13
CA ARG A 68 14.29 15.60 -12.83
C ARG A 68 14.52 16.71 -11.81
N ASN A 69 15.10 17.83 -12.25
CA ASN A 69 15.63 18.91 -11.40
C ASN A 69 14.64 19.60 -10.43
N GLU A 70 13.35 19.21 -10.39
CA GLU A 70 12.30 19.86 -9.59
C GLU A 70 11.33 18.88 -8.90
N GLN A 71 11.71 17.61 -8.75
CA GLN A 71 10.76 16.59 -8.28
C GLN A 71 10.65 16.55 -6.76
N LYS A 72 9.39 16.60 -6.27
CA LYS A 72 9.02 16.38 -4.86
C LYS A 72 8.95 14.89 -4.51
N TYR A 73 9.86 14.09 -5.04
CA TYR A 73 10.00 12.68 -4.69
C TYR A 73 11.46 12.23 -4.82
N GLN A 74 11.78 11.15 -4.13
CA GLN A 74 13.08 10.49 -4.19
C GLN A 74 12.88 8.99 -4.44
N ASP A 75 13.78 8.38 -5.19
CA ASP A 75 13.83 6.93 -5.42
C ASP A 75 15.01 6.32 -4.66
N PHE A 76 14.82 5.14 -4.07
CA PHE A 76 15.83 4.43 -3.31
C PHE A 76 17.11 4.18 -4.11
N ASN A 77 16.99 3.71 -5.35
CA ASN A 77 18.14 3.40 -6.21
C ASN A 77 18.88 4.67 -6.62
N ASN A 78 18.17 5.78 -6.85
CA ASN A 78 18.81 7.07 -7.11
C ASN A 78 19.56 7.61 -5.88
N LEU A 79 18.98 7.42 -4.68
CA LEU A 79 19.54 7.95 -3.44
C LEU A 79 20.75 7.13 -2.94
N TYR A 80 20.65 5.80 -3.02
CA TYR A 80 21.57 4.85 -2.39
C TYR A 80 22.31 3.95 -3.37
N GLY A 81 21.94 3.92 -4.65
CA GLY A 81 22.52 3.01 -5.64
C GLY A 81 23.99 3.27 -5.94
N LYS A 82 24.46 4.52 -5.82
CA LYS A 82 25.89 4.86 -5.96
C LYS A 82 26.78 4.20 -4.90
N ASP A 83 26.22 3.94 -3.71
CA ASP A 83 26.93 3.27 -2.61
C ASP A 83 26.70 1.75 -2.61
N ASN A 84 26.16 1.18 -3.69
CA ASN A 84 25.80 -0.23 -3.82
C ASN A 84 24.99 -0.76 -2.62
N CYS A 85 24.15 0.09 -2.05
CA CYS A 85 23.34 -0.23 -0.89
C CYS A 85 22.13 -1.08 -1.30
N ASP A 86 21.84 -2.10 -0.51
CA ASP A 86 20.67 -2.96 -0.65
C ASP A 86 19.89 -3.02 0.66
N ILE A 87 18.60 -3.33 0.59
CA ILE A 87 17.73 -3.45 1.78
C ILE A 87 16.92 -4.73 1.72
N ASN A 88 16.59 -5.27 2.90
CA ASN A 88 15.64 -6.36 3.00
C ASN A 88 14.26 -5.88 2.54
N VAL A 89 13.54 -6.77 1.88
CA VAL A 89 12.14 -6.55 1.49
C VAL A 89 11.27 -6.24 2.72
N THR A 90 11.57 -6.89 3.84
CA THR A 90 10.89 -6.66 5.12
C THR A 90 11.05 -5.23 5.61
N THR A 91 12.27 -4.69 5.49
CA THR A 91 12.57 -3.30 5.81
C THR A 91 11.85 -2.36 4.84
N ALA A 92 11.82 -2.67 3.54
CA ALA A 92 11.12 -1.85 2.54
C ALA A 92 9.62 -1.69 2.87
N ALA A 93 8.93 -2.78 3.17
CA ALA A 93 7.52 -2.69 3.54
C ALA A 93 7.32 -2.06 4.93
N ARG A 94 8.23 -2.32 5.89
CA ARG A 94 8.18 -1.66 7.20
C ARG A 94 8.28 -0.15 7.06
N LEU A 95 9.18 0.37 6.20
CA LEU A 95 9.30 1.79 5.92
C LEU A 95 8.00 2.37 5.35
N SER A 96 7.37 1.66 4.42
CA SER A 96 6.09 2.03 3.82
C SER A 96 4.93 2.08 4.82
N ALA A 97 4.95 1.22 5.85
CA ALA A 97 3.91 1.11 6.88
C ALA A 97 4.30 1.80 8.22
N THR A 98 5.13 2.84 8.19
CA THR A 98 5.62 3.53 9.41
C THR A 98 4.60 4.51 9.98
N PHE A 99 3.49 4.00 10.52
CA PHE A 99 2.47 4.84 11.14
C PHE A 99 2.87 5.28 12.56
N PRO A 100 3.00 6.60 12.85
CA PRO A 100 3.64 7.10 14.08
C PRO A 100 3.01 6.68 15.41
N TYR A 101 1.72 6.38 15.45
CA TYR A 101 1.07 5.90 16.68
C TYR A 101 1.38 4.44 17.02
N VAL A 102 1.87 3.68 16.04
CA VAL A 102 2.04 2.22 16.13
C VAL A 102 3.50 1.89 16.23
N THR A 103 4.28 2.49 15.33
CA THR A 103 5.69 2.21 15.19
C THR A 103 6.49 3.52 15.17
N PRO A 104 7.71 3.54 15.73
CA PRO A 104 8.54 4.73 15.70
C PRO A 104 8.93 5.07 14.25
N ILE A 105 9.14 6.37 14.01
CA ILE A 105 9.68 6.88 12.74
C ILE A 105 11.03 6.21 12.46
N CYS A 106 11.22 5.76 11.22
CA CYS A 106 12.44 5.09 10.81
C CYS A 106 13.53 6.12 10.50
N ARG A 107 14.77 5.78 10.85
CA ARG A 107 15.96 6.58 10.53
C ARG A 107 17.12 5.68 10.12
N ASN A 108 18.16 6.27 9.56
CA ASN A 108 19.39 5.55 9.24
C ASN A 108 20.20 5.24 10.49
N LEU A 109 20.55 3.96 10.67
CA LEU A 109 21.46 3.51 11.73
C LEU A 109 22.87 4.06 11.53
N TYR A 110 23.30 4.08 10.26
CA TYR A 110 24.56 4.65 9.82
C TYR A 110 24.25 5.88 8.97
N PRO A 111 24.23 7.08 9.58
CA PRO A 111 23.87 8.30 8.87
C PRO A 111 25.01 8.78 7.98
N ARG A 112 26.18 8.13 7.93
CA ARG A 112 27.25 8.46 6.99
C ARG A 112 27.73 7.23 6.24
N ASN A 113 28.01 7.37 4.95
CA ASN A 113 28.70 6.34 4.17
C ASN A 113 30.23 6.39 4.40
N HIS A 114 30.97 5.48 3.77
CA HIS A 114 32.43 5.41 3.86
C HIS A 114 33.14 6.65 3.30
N GLU A 115 32.48 7.43 2.44
CA GLU A 115 32.98 8.68 1.85
C GLU A 115 32.60 9.92 2.68
N GLY A 116 31.96 9.74 3.85
CA GLY A 116 31.54 10.83 4.74
C GLY A 116 30.24 11.53 4.33
N LYS A 117 29.57 11.10 3.25
CA LYS A 117 28.27 11.64 2.83
C LYS A 117 27.20 11.30 3.85
N GLU A 118 26.45 12.31 4.26
CA GLU A 118 25.39 12.17 5.25
C GLU A 118 24.05 11.76 4.63
N TYR A 119 23.47 10.70 5.16
CA TYR A 119 22.17 10.12 4.86
C TYR A 119 21.31 10.19 6.12
N ASN A 120 20.95 11.39 6.55
CA ASN A 120 20.09 11.59 7.72
C ASN A 120 18.64 11.82 7.30
N TYR A 121 17.97 10.74 6.87
CA TYR A 121 16.57 10.78 6.43
C TYR A 121 15.66 10.13 7.46
N HIS A 122 14.51 10.77 7.69
CA HIS A 122 13.44 10.24 8.53
C HIS A 122 12.28 9.79 7.64
N VAL A 123 11.88 8.53 7.78
CA VAL A 123 10.89 7.90 6.92
C VAL A 123 9.64 7.54 7.72
N ALA A 124 8.49 8.01 7.24
CA ALA A 124 7.16 7.74 7.74
C ALA A 124 6.31 7.01 6.68
N ASP A 125 5.11 6.63 7.09
CA ASP A 125 4.12 5.90 6.30
C ASP A 125 3.90 6.50 4.89
N GLY A 126 3.82 5.65 3.87
CA GLY A 126 3.52 6.04 2.48
C GLY A 126 2.11 6.59 2.31
N GLY A 127 1.21 6.16 3.19
CA GLY A 127 -0.12 6.70 3.37
C GLY A 127 -0.11 8.15 3.82
N TYR A 128 1.03 8.81 4.14
CA TYR A 128 1.19 10.29 4.23
C TYR A 128 1.40 11.02 2.89
N PHE A 129 1.72 10.30 1.82
CA PHE A 129 1.69 10.82 0.46
C PHE A 129 0.51 10.29 -0.37
N ASP A 130 0.37 8.97 -0.50
CA ASP A 130 -0.66 8.29 -1.31
C ASP A 130 -0.98 6.92 -0.70
N ASN A 131 -2.21 6.69 -0.24
CA ASN A 131 -2.60 5.43 0.39
C ASN A 131 -3.12 4.36 -0.60
N SER A 132 -3.12 4.67 -1.90
CA SER A 132 -3.69 3.80 -2.95
C SER A 132 -2.65 3.29 -3.94
N GLY A 133 -1.51 4.00 -4.06
CA GLY A 133 -0.52 3.78 -5.09
C GLY A 133 -0.91 4.34 -6.47
N VAL A 134 -2.16 4.79 -6.66
CA VAL A 134 -2.68 5.24 -7.97
C VAL A 134 -1.87 6.38 -8.55
N PHE A 135 -1.47 7.37 -7.74
CA PHE A 135 -0.67 8.49 -8.23
C PHE A 135 0.68 8.00 -8.79
N THR A 136 1.30 7.05 -8.10
CA THR A 136 2.57 6.43 -8.53
C THR A 136 2.39 5.62 -9.81
N THR A 137 1.30 4.86 -9.91
CA THR A 137 0.95 4.08 -11.10
C THR A 137 0.69 4.97 -12.31
N VAL A 138 -0.18 5.99 -12.18
CA VAL A 138 -0.53 6.91 -13.26
C VAL A 138 0.70 7.65 -13.75
N GLU A 139 1.54 8.15 -12.84
CA GLU A 139 2.75 8.86 -13.22
C GLU A 139 3.74 7.96 -13.97
N TRP A 140 3.94 6.73 -13.51
CA TRP A 140 4.83 5.78 -14.16
C TRP A 140 4.32 5.33 -15.52
N LEU A 141 3.02 5.02 -15.62
CA LEU A 141 2.39 4.72 -16.90
C LEU A 141 2.57 5.88 -17.87
N ASP A 142 2.20 7.10 -17.50
CA ASP A 142 2.25 8.26 -18.39
C ASP A 142 3.67 8.64 -18.82
N LYS A 143 4.64 8.56 -17.90
CA LYS A 143 6.00 9.07 -18.14
C LYS A 143 6.97 8.02 -18.67
N VAL A 144 6.73 6.75 -18.40
CA VAL A 144 7.65 5.65 -18.73
C VAL A 144 7.02 4.68 -19.71
N VAL A 145 5.91 4.03 -19.35
CA VAL A 145 5.35 2.93 -20.16
C VAL A 145 4.72 3.46 -21.43
N LEU A 146 3.79 4.41 -21.32
CA LEU A 146 2.94 4.86 -22.42
C LEU A 146 3.72 5.68 -23.46
N LYS A 147 4.84 6.30 -23.07
CA LYS A 147 5.75 6.95 -24.02
C LYS A 147 6.53 5.97 -24.89
N ASN A 148 6.66 4.72 -24.46
CA ASN A 148 7.38 3.66 -25.16
C ASN A 148 6.42 2.59 -25.74
N LEU A 149 5.13 2.92 -25.94
CA LEU A 149 4.10 1.98 -26.41
C LEU A 149 4.51 1.16 -27.64
N LYS A 150 5.13 1.82 -28.64
CA LYS A 150 5.51 1.19 -29.90
C LYS A 150 6.55 0.09 -29.71
N GLU A 151 7.49 0.28 -28.79
CA GLU A 151 8.55 -0.68 -28.50
C GLU A 151 8.01 -1.85 -27.66
N LEU A 152 7.11 -1.55 -26.72
CA LEU A 152 6.55 -2.53 -25.79
C LEU A 152 5.42 -3.39 -26.40
N LYS A 153 4.91 -3.02 -27.59
CA LYS A 153 3.82 -3.73 -28.29
C LYS A 153 2.61 -4.01 -27.39
N LEU A 154 2.28 -3.07 -26.51
CA LEU A 154 1.17 -3.19 -25.58
C LEU A 154 -0.16 -3.03 -26.32
N GLN A 155 -1.10 -3.93 -26.06
CA GLN A 155 -2.45 -3.88 -26.63
C GLN A 155 -3.45 -3.21 -25.67
N LYS A 156 -3.26 -3.43 -24.38
CA LYS A 156 -4.16 -2.97 -23.32
C LYS A 156 -3.38 -2.80 -22.01
N VAL A 157 -3.81 -1.86 -21.18
CA VAL A 157 -3.34 -1.68 -19.80
C VAL A 157 -4.51 -1.86 -18.86
N VAL A 158 -4.34 -2.69 -17.83
CA VAL A 158 -5.34 -2.89 -16.78
C VAL A 158 -4.78 -2.42 -15.46
N ILE A 159 -5.41 -1.40 -14.88
CA ILE A 159 -5.12 -0.88 -13.54
C ILE A 159 -6.06 -1.61 -12.58
N LEU A 160 -5.50 -2.53 -11.79
CA LEU A 160 -6.22 -3.21 -10.72
C LEU A 160 -5.98 -2.49 -9.39
N GLN A 161 -7.00 -1.83 -8.86
CA GLN A 161 -6.94 -1.14 -7.57
C GLN A 161 -7.67 -1.96 -6.51
N ILE A 162 -6.93 -2.46 -5.51
CA ILE A 162 -7.49 -3.18 -4.37
C ILE A 162 -7.65 -2.21 -3.21
N ASN A 163 -8.89 -1.96 -2.80
CA ASN A 163 -9.18 -1.06 -1.69
C ASN A 163 -9.30 -1.84 -0.39
N ALA A 164 -8.70 -1.32 0.67
CA ALA A 164 -8.84 -1.90 2.01
C ALA A 164 -10.26 -1.72 2.56
N PHE A 165 -10.94 -0.62 2.20
CA PHE A 165 -12.29 -0.30 2.66
C PHE A 165 -13.15 0.12 1.50
N ARG A 166 -14.46 -0.17 1.58
CA ARG A 166 -15.42 0.38 0.62
C ARG A 166 -15.43 1.91 0.74
N PRO A 167 -15.58 2.65 -0.38
CA PRO A 167 -15.93 4.06 -0.32
C PRO A 167 -17.19 4.19 0.55
N SER A 168 -17.09 4.94 1.64
CA SER A 168 -18.28 5.22 2.44
C SER A 168 -19.23 6.03 1.55
N ALA A 169 -20.33 5.42 1.09
CA ALA A 169 -21.42 6.13 0.45
C ALA A 169 -21.82 7.27 1.39
N SER A 170 -21.44 8.50 1.02
CA SER A 170 -21.58 9.75 1.78
C SER A 170 -22.42 9.57 3.06
N THR A 171 -21.80 9.08 4.12
CA THR A 171 -22.54 8.85 5.36
C THR A 171 -22.79 10.21 5.97
N ASN A 172 -24.08 10.57 5.99
CA ASN A 172 -24.75 11.48 6.92
C ASN A 172 -23.85 12.03 8.03
N ASN A 173 -23.93 13.34 8.20
CA ASN A 173 -23.35 14.20 9.24
C ASN A 173 -23.72 13.80 10.68
N ASN A 174 -23.59 12.54 11.07
CA ASN A 174 -23.73 12.12 12.45
C ASN A 174 -22.33 12.11 13.07
N PRO A 175 -21.97 13.11 13.89
CA PRO A 175 -20.70 13.11 14.59
C PRO A 175 -20.61 11.84 15.42
N ILE A 176 -19.46 11.16 15.34
CA ILE A 176 -19.13 10.05 16.22
C ILE A 176 -18.99 10.63 17.63
N THR A 177 -20.10 10.73 18.36
CA THR A 177 -20.20 11.25 19.72
C THR A 177 -19.84 10.16 20.72
N LYS A 178 -18.63 9.58 20.66
CA LYS A 178 -18.11 8.78 21.78
C LYS A 178 -16.60 9.00 22.01
N ARG A 179 -16.32 9.59 23.20
CA ARG A 179 -15.04 9.76 23.94
C ARG A 179 -14.14 10.96 23.57
N GLY A 180 -14.39 12.10 24.23
CA GLY A 180 -13.73 13.40 23.98
C GLY A 180 -12.23 13.50 24.33
N TRP A 181 -11.68 12.69 25.23
CA TRP A 181 -10.26 12.81 25.59
C TRP A 181 -9.31 12.12 24.58
N LEU A 182 -9.72 10.96 24.02
CA LEU A 182 -8.96 10.28 22.94
C LEU A 182 -9.03 11.06 21.62
N MET A 183 -10.15 11.74 21.35
CA MET A 183 -10.26 12.64 20.20
C MET A 183 -9.44 13.94 20.36
N SER A 184 -9.10 14.36 21.57
CA SER A 184 -8.21 15.52 21.75
C SER A 184 -6.76 15.22 21.32
N LEU A 185 -6.28 13.99 21.57
CA LEU A 185 -4.90 13.57 21.26
C LEU A 185 -4.73 13.04 19.83
N ALA A 186 -5.69 12.26 19.33
CA ALA A 186 -5.61 11.64 18.01
C ALA A 186 -6.51 12.32 16.97
N GLY A 187 -7.47 13.15 17.39
CA GLY A 187 -8.48 13.74 16.50
C GLY A 187 -7.91 14.61 15.40
N PRO A 188 -6.93 15.51 15.65
CA PRO A 188 -6.29 16.27 14.57
C PRO A 188 -5.59 15.39 13.54
N LEU A 189 -4.90 14.31 13.96
CA LEU A 189 -4.28 13.39 13.03
C LEU A 189 -5.32 12.54 12.28
N LEU A 190 -6.34 12.04 12.97
CA LEU A 190 -7.43 11.29 12.35
C LEU A 190 -8.22 12.15 11.36
N ALA A 191 -8.43 13.43 11.67
CA ALA A 191 -9.09 14.40 10.80
C ALA A 191 -8.24 14.68 9.55
N THR A 192 -6.93 14.94 9.70
CA THR A 192 -6.03 15.12 8.56
C THR A 192 -5.96 13.87 7.69
N LEU A 193 -5.88 12.68 8.28
CA LEU A 193 -5.91 11.41 7.53
C LEU A 193 -7.25 11.18 6.82
N LYS A 194 -8.38 11.54 7.45
CA LYS A 194 -9.71 11.40 6.88
C LYS A 194 -9.98 12.38 5.74
N VAL A 195 -9.66 13.66 5.92
CA VAL A 195 -9.74 14.69 4.87
C VAL A 195 -8.83 14.32 3.70
N ARG A 196 -7.65 13.80 4.00
CA ARG A 196 -6.69 13.42 2.96
C ARG A 196 -7.13 12.17 2.20
N SER A 197 -7.65 11.14 2.84
CA SER A 197 -8.15 9.94 2.17
C SER A 197 -9.38 10.22 1.30
N SER A 198 -10.31 11.08 1.74
CA SER A 198 -11.45 11.51 0.91
C SER A 198 -10.99 12.30 -0.32
N THR A 199 -10.06 13.23 -0.14
CA THR A 199 -9.50 14.03 -1.26
C THR A 199 -8.72 13.15 -2.23
N GLN A 200 -7.97 12.17 -1.71
CA GLN A 200 -7.20 11.25 -2.54
C GLN A 200 -8.07 10.35 -3.39
N THR A 201 -9.19 9.84 -2.86
CA THR A 201 -10.08 8.97 -3.64
C THR A 201 -10.64 9.68 -4.87
N GLU A 202 -11.11 10.91 -4.69
CA GLU A 202 -11.59 11.74 -5.81
C GLU A 202 -10.46 12.09 -6.78
N ARG A 203 -9.31 12.51 -6.25
CA ARG A 203 -8.13 12.82 -7.07
C ARG A 203 -7.66 11.62 -7.90
N ASN A 204 -7.61 10.43 -7.31
CA ASN A 204 -7.19 9.20 -7.97
C ASN A 204 -8.11 8.84 -9.15
N ASN A 205 -9.43 9.01 -8.98
CA ASN A 205 -10.40 8.79 -10.06
C ASN A 205 -10.17 9.77 -11.20
N LEU A 206 -10.00 11.07 -10.87
CA LEU A 206 -9.72 12.10 -11.86
C LEU A 206 -8.40 11.86 -12.59
N GLU A 207 -7.33 11.45 -11.88
CA GLU A 207 -6.02 11.17 -12.49
C GLU A 207 -6.09 10.01 -13.47
N ILE A 208 -6.81 8.94 -13.13
CA ILE A 208 -7.02 7.81 -14.05
C ILE A 208 -7.88 8.23 -15.25
N GLN A 209 -8.96 8.99 -15.04
CA GLN A 209 -9.78 9.51 -16.14
C GLN A 209 -8.97 10.39 -17.09
N VAL A 210 -8.15 11.29 -16.55
CA VAL A 210 -7.25 12.13 -17.36
C VAL A 210 -6.24 11.27 -18.12
N LEU A 211 -5.69 10.21 -17.51
CA LEU A 211 -4.79 9.29 -18.19
C LEU A 211 -5.50 8.55 -19.34
N GLN A 212 -6.69 8.02 -19.09
CA GLN A 212 -7.52 7.33 -20.08
C GLN A 212 -7.83 8.27 -21.26
N GLU A 213 -8.35 9.47 -20.98
CA GLU A 213 -8.67 10.46 -22.01
C GLU A 213 -7.45 10.89 -22.81
N LYS A 214 -6.31 11.07 -22.13
CA LYS A 214 -5.04 11.43 -22.76
C LYS A 214 -4.55 10.35 -23.72
N TRP A 215 -4.76 9.06 -23.43
CA TRP A 215 -4.15 7.97 -24.20
C TRP A 215 -5.15 7.14 -25.04
N LYS A 216 -6.44 7.47 -25.01
CA LYS A 216 -7.54 6.71 -25.65
C LYS A 216 -7.36 6.40 -27.14
N GLN A 217 -6.64 7.24 -27.88
CA GLN A 217 -6.41 7.04 -29.31
C GLN A 217 -5.34 5.98 -29.61
N TRP A 218 -4.52 5.62 -28.61
CA TRP A 218 -3.36 4.76 -28.79
C TRP A 218 -3.47 3.42 -28.06
N ILE A 219 -4.15 3.38 -26.90
CA ILE A 219 -4.28 2.16 -26.11
C ILE A 219 -5.54 2.19 -25.24
N ASP A 220 -6.15 1.03 -25.05
CA ASP A 220 -7.21 0.83 -24.07
C ASP A 220 -6.60 0.75 -22.65
N ILE A 221 -7.05 1.64 -21.76
CA ILE A 221 -6.66 1.66 -20.35
C ILE A 221 -7.90 1.39 -19.52
N GLU A 222 -7.96 0.22 -18.91
CA GLU A 222 -9.06 -0.18 -18.07
C GLU A 222 -8.73 -0.02 -16.58
N HIS A 223 -9.68 0.49 -15.80
CA HIS A 223 -9.56 0.59 -14.36
C HIS A 223 -10.57 -0.32 -13.67
N VAL A 224 -10.05 -1.34 -12.98
CA VAL A 224 -10.85 -2.28 -12.19
C VAL A 224 -10.60 -2.02 -10.71
N LYS A 225 -11.68 -1.67 -9.99
CA LYS A 225 -11.65 -1.53 -8.53
C LYS A 225 -12.15 -2.81 -7.88
N VAL A 226 -11.38 -3.30 -6.93
CA VAL A 226 -11.72 -4.44 -6.09
C VAL A 226 -11.92 -3.93 -4.68
N ASP A 227 -13.18 -3.79 -4.30
CA ASP A 227 -13.57 -3.41 -2.95
C ASP A 227 -13.82 -4.66 -2.09
N PRO A 228 -13.71 -4.57 -0.76
CA PRO A 228 -14.07 -5.68 0.13
C PRO A 228 -15.53 -6.11 -0.11
N PRO A 229 -15.90 -7.39 0.01
CA PRO A 229 -17.24 -7.88 -0.35
C PRO A 229 -18.28 -7.47 0.71
N LYS A 230 -19.58 -7.57 0.40
CA LYS A 230 -20.61 -7.51 1.45
C LYS A 230 -20.69 -8.89 2.08
N LEU A 231 -20.27 -9.03 3.35
CA LEU A 231 -20.41 -10.30 4.08
C LEU A 231 -21.66 -10.27 4.95
N GLY A 232 -22.56 -11.22 4.71
CA GLY A 232 -23.73 -11.46 5.53
C GLY A 232 -23.58 -12.71 6.39
N TYR A 233 -24.47 -12.89 7.36
CA TYR A 233 -24.49 -14.07 8.24
C TYR A 233 -24.47 -15.41 7.48
N SER A 234 -25.15 -15.47 6.33
CA SER A 234 -25.22 -16.66 5.47
C SER A 234 -23.87 -17.10 4.88
N ASP A 235 -22.96 -16.15 4.65
CA ASP A 235 -21.61 -16.46 4.18
C ASP A 235 -20.80 -17.23 5.25
N PHE A 236 -21.13 -17.00 6.54
CA PHE A 236 -20.50 -17.66 7.69
C PHE A 236 -21.18 -18.97 8.07
N SER A 237 -22.50 -19.11 7.83
CA SER A 237 -23.27 -20.30 8.22
C SER A 237 -22.99 -21.52 7.36
N ASN A 238 -22.68 -21.31 6.08
CA ASN A 238 -22.56 -22.38 5.09
C ASN A 238 -21.15 -23.00 5.01
N ASN A 239 -20.14 -22.37 5.60
CA ASN A 239 -18.79 -22.90 5.60
C ASN A 239 -18.59 -23.87 6.79
N LYS A 240 -18.41 -25.17 6.49
CA LYS A 240 -18.21 -26.22 7.52
C LYS A 240 -16.98 -25.97 8.41
N LYS A 241 -15.99 -25.21 7.95
CA LYS A 241 -14.80 -24.79 8.74
C LYS A 241 -15.08 -23.62 9.70
N SER A 242 -16.21 -22.91 9.51
CA SER A 242 -16.55 -21.62 10.14
C SER A 242 -17.45 -21.74 11.37
N LYS A 243 -17.62 -22.93 11.95
CA LYS A 243 -18.53 -23.14 13.09
C LYS A 243 -18.20 -22.22 14.28
N SER A 244 -16.91 -21.96 14.51
CA SER A 244 -16.36 -21.01 15.48
C SER A 244 -16.56 -19.55 15.08
N LEU A 245 -16.49 -19.20 13.77
CA LEU A 245 -16.60 -17.83 13.28
C LEU A 245 -18.03 -17.27 13.38
N ARG A 246 -19.03 -18.14 13.44
CA ARG A 246 -20.46 -17.75 13.54
C ARG A 246 -20.80 -16.87 14.74
N ASN A 247 -20.03 -16.94 15.82
CA ASN A 247 -20.29 -16.11 17.01
C ASN A 247 -19.60 -14.74 16.91
N TYR A 248 -18.61 -14.61 16.03
CA TYR A 248 -17.74 -13.44 15.96
C TYR A 248 -17.91 -12.62 14.67
N TRP A 249 -18.73 -13.08 13.71
CA TRP A 249 -18.97 -12.36 12.45
C TRP A 249 -19.39 -10.89 12.66
N LYS A 250 -20.15 -10.60 13.73
CA LYS A 250 -20.58 -9.24 14.11
C LYS A 250 -19.42 -8.28 14.40
N LEU A 251 -18.22 -8.79 14.69
CA LEU A 251 -17.02 -7.96 14.90
C LEU A 251 -16.40 -7.48 13.57
N PHE A 252 -16.78 -8.08 12.44
CA PHE A 252 -16.23 -7.81 11.11
C PHE A 252 -17.28 -7.30 10.15
N VAL A 253 -18.44 -6.92 10.66
CA VAL A 253 -19.46 -6.26 9.85
C VAL A 253 -19.84 -4.96 10.52
N ASN A 254 -19.96 -3.91 9.72
CA ASN A 254 -20.47 -2.64 10.21
C ASN A 254 -21.98 -2.74 10.48
N SER A 255 -22.58 -1.66 10.99
CA SER A 255 -24.02 -1.58 11.26
C SER A 255 -24.91 -1.78 10.02
N LYS A 256 -24.36 -1.69 8.82
CA LYS A 256 -25.04 -1.95 7.54
C LYS A 256 -24.85 -3.38 7.02
N GLY A 257 -24.16 -4.24 7.78
CA GLY A 257 -23.86 -5.61 7.38
C GLY A 257 -22.79 -5.71 6.29
N GLU A 258 -21.92 -4.71 6.15
CA GLU A 258 -20.82 -4.71 5.19
C GLU A 258 -19.53 -5.17 5.88
N TYR A 259 -18.68 -5.94 5.19
CA TYR A 259 -17.43 -6.40 5.78
C TYR A 259 -16.53 -5.22 6.14
N GLU A 260 -16.09 -5.21 7.39
CA GLU A 260 -15.12 -4.28 7.94
C GLU A 260 -13.85 -5.09 8.27
N PRO A 261 -12.78 -4.93 7.47
CA PRO A 261 -11.54 -5.62 7.74
C PRO A 261 -10.99 -5.23 9.12
N PRO A 262 -10.37 -6.17 9.85
CA PRO A 262 -9.81 -5.89 11.16
C PRO A 262 -8.72 -4.82 11.08
N LEU A 263 -8.79 -3.84 11.98
CA LEU A 263 -7.80 -2.78 12.16
C LEU A 263 -6.72 -3.17 13.19
N SER A 264 -6.41 -4.46 13.30
CA SER A 264 -5.39 -4.98 14.22
C SER A 264 -3.99 -4.89 13.61
N TRP A 265 -3.01 -4.48 14.40
CA TRP A 265 -1.59 -4.44 13.98
C TRP A 265 -0.94 -5.82 13.87
N LYS A 266 -1.51 -6.81 14.58
CA LYS A 266 -1.15 -8.23 14.45
C LYS A 266 -2.44 -9.02 14.33
N LEU A 267 -2.67 -9.55 13.13
CA LEU A 267 -3.84 -10.37 12.85
C LEU A 267 -3.76 -11.68 13.65
N SER A 268 -4.79 -11.95 14.43
CA SER A 268 -5.07 -13.27 14.98
C SER A 268 -5.32 -14.28 13.85
N GLU A 269 -5.13 -15.58 14.12
CA GLU A 269 -5.46 -16.63 13.14
C GLU A 269 -6.92 -16.55 12.67
N PHE A 270 -7.79 -16.15 13.58
CA PHE A 270 -9.19 -15.90 13.32
C PHE A 270 -9.40 -14.73 12.32
N GLU A 271 -8.75 -13.59 12.54
CA GLU A 271 -8.78 -12.46 11.59
C GLU A 271 -8.19 -12.82 10.22
N LYS A 272 -7.14 -13.63 10.17
CA LYS A 272 -6.57 -14.14 8.93
C LYS A 272 -7.56 -15.04 8.18
N GLU A 273 -8.30 -15.89 8.87
CA GLU A 273 -9.34 -16.73 8.26
C GLU A 273 -10.49 -15.89 7.71
N MET A 274 -10.90 -14.85 8.43
CA MET A 274 -11.92 -13.90 7.98
C MET A 274 -11.51 -13.18 6.69
N ILE A 275 -10.26 -12.71 6.62
CA ILE A 275 -9.71 -12.09 5.41
C ILE A 275 -9.70 -13.10 4.25
N LYS A 276 -9.32 -14.35 4.49
CA LYS A 276 -9.36 -15.41 3.45
C LYS A 276 -10.78 -15.64 2.92
N LEU A 277 -11.79 -15.69 3.79
CA LEU A 277 -13.19 -15.84 3.38
C LEU A 277 -13.67 -14.67 2.53
N ALA A 278 -13.31 -13.44 2.92
CA ALA A 278 -13.62 -12.26 2.13
C ALA A 278 -12.99 -12.34 0.72
N TRP A 279 -11.73 -12.77 0.62
CA TRP A 279 -11.04 -12.96 -0.67
C TRP A 279 -11.66 -14.05 -1.54
N GLU A 280 -12.08 -15.18 -0.96
CA GLU A 280 -12.80 -16.21 -1.71
C GLU A 280 -14.10 -15.65 -2.30
N LYS A 281 -14.86 -14.87 -1.54
CA LYS A 281 -16.08 -14.22 -2.05
C LYS A 281 -15.78 -13.22 -3.16
N ILE A 282 -14.79 -12.36 -2.99
CA ILE A 282 -14.32 -11.43 -4.05
C ILE A 282 -14.00 -12.21 -5.32
N LYS A 283 -13.29 -13.34 -5.21
CA LYS A 283 -12.94 -14.16 -6.37
C LYS A 283 -14.18 -14.61 -7.14
N TYR A 284 -15.26 -15.00 -6.47
CA TYR A 284 -16.50 -15.36 -7.15
C TYR A 284 -17.22 -14.15 -7.76
N GLU A 285 -17.30 -13.03 -7.04
CA GLU A 285 -18.01 -11.82 -7.48
C GLU A 285 -17.29 -11.11 -8.65
N VAL A 286 -15.96 -11.03 -8.58
CA VAL A 286 -15.14 -10.18 -9.46
C VAL A 286 -14.50 -10.98 -10.60
N ALA A 287 -14.30 -12.30 -10.47
CA ALA A 287 -13.68 -13.06 -11.57
C ALA A 287 -14.54 -13.09 -12.84
N GLY A 288 -15.87 -13.04 -12.73
CA GLY A 288 -16.75 -12.92 -13.89
C GLY A 288 -16.59 -11.57 -14.59
N ASP A 289 -16.57 -10.49 -13.80
CA ASP A 289 -16.41 -9.12 -14.28
C ASP A 289 -15.03 -8.92 -14.95
N ILE A 290 -13.94 -9.31 -14.28
CA ILE A 290 -12.58 -9.22 -14.83
C ILE A 290 -12.44 -10.05 -16.11
N LYS A 291 -12.98 -11.28 -16.16
CA LYS A 291 -12.92 -12.11 -17.38
C LYS A 291 -13.71 -11.54 -18.55
N SER A 292 -14.76 -10.75 -18.30
CA SER A 292 -15.52 -10.11 -19.36
C SER A 292 -14.84 -8.88 -19.95
N ARG A 293 -13.82 -8.37 -19.24
CA ARG A 293 -13.13 -7.11 -19.47
C ARG A 293 -11.74 -7.31 -20.07
N LEU A 294 -11.07 -8.42 -19.72
CA LEU A 294 -9.79 -8.88 -20.29
C LEU A 294 -9.99 -9.68 -21.56
#